data_AF-A0A959RSR5-F1
#
_entry.id   AF-A0A959RSR5-F1
#
_cell.length_a   1.000
_cell.length_b   1.000
_cell.length_c   1.000
_cell.angle_alpha   90.00
_cell.angle_beta   90.00
_cell.angle_gamma   90.00
#
_symmetry.space_group_name_H-M   'P 1'
#
loop_
_entity.id
_entity.type
_entity.pdbx_description
1 polymer ?
#
loop_
_entity_poly.entity_id
_entity_poly.type
_entity_poly.pdbx_seq_one_letter_code
_entity_poly.pdbx_strand_id
1 'polypeptide(L)'
;MVKRLINSISYALPNELNAILDSYNFVFNPSFLKHDSFNYLTIRVYDDLTNSILSFLYIWNGKKVVNKINLSEYFSLKLDIKKVADPKLFIMGNSVYGTYNTGDRMKDSNQIILFKLDKNQISNFYICKYSERTRIEKNWAFFNINNELHVLYSLSPLTILKTTNVIDNNIVFKKKFSDENQNFKNYSIGTQLLELNDKYYFIAHKKIFFRKRRLYLGRLFELTKGAHPKATAKPLMLIHSLKSLLGEKFKFNKKLISCTYFSGISKYKDKIILSYGINDLKWKLAIIKFEKRWL
;
A
#
# COMPACT_ATOMS: atom_id res chain seq x y z
N MET A 1 -14.07 -16.12 10.88
CA MET A 1 -14.53 -14.92 11.61
C MET A 1 -14.18 -13.67 10.80
N VAL A 2 -15.06 -12.65 10.77
CA VAL A 2 -14.84 -11.40 10.00
C VAL A 2 -14.95 -10.19 10.94
N LYS A 3 -13.96 -9.29 10.89
CA LYS A 3 -13.98 -8.01 11.60
C LYS A 3 -14.38 -6.89 10.65
N ARG A 4 -15.38 -6.11 11.07
CA ARG A 4 -15.92 -4.95 10.36
C ARG A 4 -15.22 -3.69 10.87
N LEU A 5 -14.64 -2.92 9.98
CA LEU A 5 -13.87 -1.70 10.31
C LEU A 5 -14.73 -0.43 10.26
N ILE A 6 -15.97 -0.49 9.77
CA ILE A 6 -16.87 0.68 9.75
C ILE A 6 -17.06 1.31 11.15
N ASN A 7 -17.09 0.49 12.21
CA ASN A 7 -17.25 0.95 13.59
C ASN A 7 -15.92 1.27 14.30
N SER A 8 -14.78 1.15 13.63
CA SER A 8 -13.51 1.56 14.20
C SER A 8 -13.43 3.08 14.31
N ILE A 9 -12.69 3.55 15.32
CA ILE A 9 -12.36 4.97 15.49
C ILE A 9 -11.57 5.41 14.26
N SER A 10 -12.00 6.51 13.62
CA SER A 10 -11.26 7.12 12.52
C SER A 10 -10.08 7.93 13.05
N TYR A 11 -8.94 7.85 12.37
CA TYR A 11 -7.84 8.79 12.61
C TYR A 11 -8.25 10.18 12.12
N ALA A 12 -8.10 11.19 12.97
CA ALA A 12 -8.44 12.57 12.64
C ALA A 12 -7.31 13.23 11.82
N LEU A 13 -7.65 13.74 10.64
CA LEU A 13 -6.77 14.60 9.85
C LEU A 13 -6.94 16.08 10.26
N PRO A 14 -5.97 16.95 9.95
CA PRO A 14 -6.15 18.40 10.07
C PRO A 14 -7.39 18.88 9.29
N ASN A 15 -8.09 19.90 9.82
CA ASN A 15 -9.31 20.44 9.21
C ASN A 15 -9.07 20.91 7.76
N GLU A 16 -7.94 21.58 7.52
CA GLU A 16 -7.52 22.02 6.18
C GLU A 16 -7.43 20.83 5.21
N LEU A 17 -6.82 19.72 5.63
CA LEU A 17 -6.69 18.53 4.79
C LEU A 17 -8.05 17.85 4.57
N ASN A 18 -8.92 17.80 5.58
CA ASN A 18 -10.30 17.30 5.38
C ASN A 18 -11.03 18.14 4.35
N ALA A 19 -11.00 19.48 4.46
CA ALA A 19 -11.66 20.37 3.52
C ALA A 19 -11.15 20.17 2.08
N ILE A 20 -9.84 19.98 1.88
CA ILE A 20 -9.26 19.67 0.57
C ILE A 20 -9.74 18.31 0.04
N LEU A 21 -9.82 17.29 0.89
CA LEU A 21 -10.24 15.96 0.44
C LEU A 21 -11.75 15.91 0.18
N ASP A 22 -12.55 16.62 0.96
CA ASP A 22 -14.00 16.71 0.82
C ASP A 22 -14.43 17.49 -0.43
N SER A 23 -13.53 18.28 -1.03
CA SER A 23 -13.79 18.95 -2.32
C SER A 23 -13.74 17.99 -3.53
N TYR A 24 -13.31 16.74 -3.35
CA TYR A 24 -13.27 15.74 -4.42
C TYR A 24 -14.43 14.74 -4.28
N ASN A 25 -15.10 14.44 -5.39
CA ASN A 25 -16.19 13.47 -5.42
C ASN A 25 -15.76 12.05 -5.01
N PHE A 26 -14.53 11.65 -5.36
CA PHE A 26 -13.98 10.34 -5.02
C PHE A 26 -12.56 10.46 -4.48
N VAL A 27 -12.35 9.87 -3.30
CA VAL A 27 -11.06 9.81 -2.61
C VAL A 27 -10.86 8.39 -2.10
N PHE A 28 -9.73 7.76 -2.41
CA PHE A 28 -9.56 6.33 -2.16
C PHE A 28 -8.08 5.89 -2.05
N ASN A 29 -7.91 4.64 -1.59
CA ASN A 29 -6.64 3.93 -1.43
C ASN A 29 -5.55 4.75 -0.68
N PRO A 30 -5.84 5.26 0.54
CA PRO A 30 -4.87 6.01 1.33
C PRO A 30 -3.76 5.12 1.87
N SER A 31 -2.54 5.64 2.02
CA SER A 31 -1.49 5.05 2.84
C SER A 31 -1.00 6.10 3.83
N PHE A 32 -1.21 5.84 5.12
CA PHE A 32 -0.86 6.76 6.20
C PHE A 32 0.34 6.25 6.98
N LEU A 33 1.24 7.18 7.29
CA LEU A 33 2.41 6.93 8.12
C LEU A 33 2.67 8.12 9.03
N LYS A 34 3.07 7.85 10.27
CA LYS A 34 3.63 8.83 11.19
C LYS A 34 5.10 8.49 11.42
N HIS A 35 5.98 9.47 11.28
CA HIS A 35 7.41 9.34 11.52
C HIS A 35 7.94 10.65 12.10
N ASP A 36 8.65 10.56 13.23
CA ASP A 36 9.06 11.72 14.04
C ASP A 36 7.87 12.66 14.38
N SER A 37 8.03 13.96 14.12
CA SER A 37 6.97 14.97 14.29
C SER A 37 6.02 15.07 13.09
N PHE A 38 6.30 14.36 11.99
CA PHE A 38 5.55 14.48 10.75
C PHE A 38 4.55 13.35 10.54
N ASN A 39 3.50 13.69 9.82
CA ASN A 39 2.51 12.76 9.33
C ASN A 39 2.50 12.84 7.81
N TYR A 40 2.35 11.69 7.17
CA TYR A 40 2.42 11.52 5.74
C TYR A 40 1.18 10.75 5.29
N LEU A 41 0.56 11.21 4.21
CA LEU A 41 -0.57 10.55 3.59
C LEU A 41 -0.39 10.55 2.08
N THR A 42 -0.22 9.38 1.48
CA THR A 42 -0.47 9.23 0.05
C THR A 42 -1.93 8.86 -0.17
N ILE A 43 -2.59 9.48 -1.15
CA ILE A 43 -4.00 9.22 -1.41
C ILE A 43 -4.32 9.47 -2.88
N ARG A 44 -5.32 8.74 -3.40
CA ARG A 44 -5.80 8.91 -4.77
C ARG A 44 -7.10 9.70 -4.75
N VAL A 45 -7.25 10.60 -5.70
CA VAL A 45 -8.50 11.37 -5.89
C VAL A 45 -8.89 11.33 -7.37
N TYR A 46 -10.18 11.39 -7.63
CA TYR A 46 -10.67 11.67 -8.98
C TYR A 46 -10.87 13.17 -9.13
N ASP A 47 -10.18 13.74 -10.12
CA ASP A 47 -10.26 15.15 -10.47
C ASP A 47 -11.22 15.34 -11.64
N ASP A 48 -12.34 16.01 -11.37
CA ASP A 48 -13.41 16.22 -12.34
C ASP A 48 -12.98 17.16 -13.48
N LEU A 49 -12.07 18.10 -13.20
CA LEU A 49 -11.57 19.07 -14.19
C LEU A 49 -10.76 18.38 -15.30
N THR A 50 -9.85 17.48 -14.92
CA THR A 50 -9.03 16.73 -15.88
C THR A 50 -9.63 15.38 -16.26
N ASN A 51 -10.76 14.98 -15.65
CA ASN A 51 -11.37 13.66 -15.78
C ASN A 51 -10.36 12.52 -15.54
N SER A 52 -9.52 12.68 -14.53
CA SER A 52 -8.39 11.79 -14.29
C SER A 52 -8.25 11.39 -12.82
N ILE A 53 -7.55 10.29 -12.55
CA ILE A 53 -7.23 9.89 -11.17
C ILE A 53 -5.82 10.38 -10.85
N LEU A 54 -5.73 11.33 -9.93
CA LEU A 54 -4.49 11.88 -9.42
C LEU A 54 -4.07 11.17 -8.14
N SER A 55 -2.75 11.16 -7.88
CA SER A 55 -2.18 10.70 -6.62
C SER A 55 -1.45 11.86 -5.95
N PHE A 56 -1.77 12.11 -4.69
CA PHE A 56 -1.14 13.16 -3.88
C PHE A 56 -0.37 12.56 -2.71
N LEU A 57 0.69 13.26 -2.29
CA LEU A 57 1.36 13.09 -1.01
C LEU A 57 1.16 14.36 -0.19
N TYR A 58 0.48 14.22 0.94
CA TYR A 58 0.32 15.28 1.93
C TYR A 58 1.26 15.06 3.10
N ILE A 59 1.85 16.15 3.58
CA ILE A 59 2.79 16.14 4.71
C ILE A 59 2.36 17.24 5.67
N TRP A 60 2.21 16.90 6.95
CA TRP A 60 1.80 17.86 7.98
C TRP A 60 2.47 17.62 9.32
N ASN A 61 2.60 18.69 10.10
CA ASN A 61 3.08 18.65 11.48
C ASN A 61 2.05 19.33 12.39
N GLY A 62 1.61 18.63 13.43
CA GLY A 62 0.50 19.06 14.27
C GLY A 62 -0.78 19.25 13.45
N LYS A 63 -1.28 20.49 13.38
CA LYS A 63 -2.50 20.86 12.64
C LYS A 63 -2.23 21.55 11.29
N LYS A 64 -0.97 21.81 10.93
CA LYS A 64 -0.62 22.60 9.74
C LYS A 64 -0.11 21.70 8.62
N VAL A 65 -0.73 21.77 7.44
CA VAL A 65 -0.17 21.16 6.24
C VAL A 65 1.09 21.92 5.85
N VAL A 66 2.21 21.20 5.72
CA VAL A 66 3.51 21.80 5.41
C VAL A 66 3.92 21.57 3.96
N ASN A 67 3.39 20.52 3.32
CA ASN A 67 3.58 20.31 1.89
C ASN A 67 2.47 19.45 1.28
N LYS A 68 2.22 19.68 -0.01
CA LYS A 68 1.36 18.89 -0.89
C LYS A 68 2.14 18.64 -2.18
N ILE A 69 2.38 17.37 -2.51
CA ILE A 69 3.06 16.98 -3.75
C ILE A 69 2.06 16.22 -4.62
N ASN A 70 1.84 16.71 -5.85
CA ASN A 70 1.12 15.97 -6.88
C ASN A 70 2.05 14.90 -7.46
N LEU A 71 1.95 13.66 -6.96
CA LEU A 71 2.82 12.56 -7.40
C LEU A 71 2.60 12.25 -8.89
N SER A 72 1.36 12.34 -9.37
CA SER A 72 1.05 12.09 -10.78
C SER A 72 1.81 13.07 -11.69
N GLU A 73 1.76 14.35 -11.39
CA GLU A 73 2.47 15.40 -12.14
C GLU A 73 3.99 15.29 -11.98
N TYR A 74 4.47 15.14 -10.74
CA TYR A 74 5.90 15.02 -10.43
C TYR A 74 6.56 13.91 -11.25
N PHE A 75 5.98 12.70 -11.25
CA PHE A 75 6.54 11.56 -11.97
C PHE A 75 6.21 11.57 -13.47
N SER A 76 5.18 12.29 -13.91
CA SER A 76 4.99 12.55 -15.34
C SER A 76 6.15 13.39 -15.89
N LEU A 77 6.55 14.45 -15.18
CA LEU A 77 7.65 15.33 -15.60
C LEU A 77 9.03 14.66 -15.51
N LYS A 78 9.26 13.83 -14.49
CA LYS A 78 10.58 13.21 -14.26
C LYS A 78 10.82 11.90 -15.01
N LEU A 79 9.75 11.15 -15.33
CA LEU A 79 9.87 9.78 -15.85
C LEU A 79 8.94 9.50 -17.04
N ASP A 80 8.20 10.48 -17.56
CA ASP A 80 7.13 10.28 -18.55
C ASP A 80 6.10 9.21 -18.12
N ILE A 81 5.81 9.17 -16.82
CA ILE A 81 4.85 8.24 -16.24
C ILE A 81 3.45 8.86 -16.25
N LYS A 82 2.59 8.34 -17.11
CA LYS A 82 1.17 8.74 -17.22
C LYS A 82 0.29 8.42 -16.00
N LYS A 83 0.75 7.56 -15.09
CA LYS A 83 -0.10 7.06 -13.99
C LYS A 83 0.71 6.66 -12.77
N VAL A 84 0.33 7.21 -11.63
CA VAL A 84 0.77 6.81 -10.29
C VAL A 84 -0.40 6.08 -9.63
N ALA A 85 -0.30 4.75 -9.49
CA ALA A 85 -1.35 3.92 -8.91
C ALA A 85 -0.95 3.35 -7.55
N ASP A 86 -1.90 3.39 -6.64
CA ASP A 86 -1.88 2.82 -5.29
C ASP A 86 -0.57 3.09 -4.52
N PRO A 87 -0.19 4.38 -4.37
CA PRO A 87 1.00 4.75 -3.63
C PRO A 87 0.91 4.27 -2.17
N LYS A 88 2.02 3.77 -1.64
CA LYS A 88 2.15 3.22 -0.29
C LYS A 88 3.36 3.81 0.41
N LEU A 89 3.23 4.14 1.69
CA LEU A 89 4.30 4.68 2.51
C LEU A 89 4.82 3.63 3.48
N PHE A 90 6.10 3.73 3.84
CA PHE A 90 6.75 2.90 4.86
C PHE A 90 8.00 3.57 5.42
N ILE A 91 8.48 3.05 6.54
CA ILE A 91 9.73 3.47 7.18
C ILE A 91 10.79 2.43 6.86
N MET A 92 11.98 2.90 6.51
CA MET A 92 13.16 2.07 6.36
C MET A 92 14.35 2.77 7.01
N GLY A 93 14.89 2.18 8.08
CA GLY A 93 15.81 2.87 8.97
C GLY A 93 15.14 4.11 9.58
N ASN A 94 15.79 5.27 9.47
CA ASN A 94 15.26 6.55 9.95
C ASN A 94 14.64 7.40 8.83
N SER A 95 14.34 6.81 7.68
CA SER A 95 13.83 7.53 6.50
C SER A 95 12.45 7.03 6.09
N VAL A 96 11.64 7.97 5.60
CA VAL A 96 10.35 7.66 5.00
C VAL A 96 10.55 7.38 3.52
N TYR A 97 9.97 6.28 3.07
CA TYR A 97 9.93 5.89 1.67
C TYR A 97 8.48 5.77 1.22
N GLY A 98 8.28 5.88 -0.08
CA GLY A 98 7.04 5.51 -0.72
C GLY A 98 7.27 4.66 -1.95
N THR A 99 6.26 3.91 -2.34
CA THR A 99 6.27 3.14 -3.58
C THR A 99 4.94 3.23 -4.28
N TYR A 100 4.94 3.13 -5.60
CA TYR A 100 3.72 3.03 -6.40
C TYR A 100 3.94 2.12 -7.60
N ASN A 101 2.84 1.72 -8.24
CA ASN A 101 2.86 1.02 -9.51
C ASN A 101 2.30 1.90 -10.65
N THR A 102 2.70 1.67 -11.90
CA THR A 102 2.20 2.46 -13.04
C THR A 102 0.87 1.97 -13.60
N GLY A 103 0.27 0.95 -12.98
CA GLY A 103 -0.96 0.33 -13.43
C GLY A 103 -0.75 -0.63 -14.60
N ASP A 104 -1.82 -1.31 -15.00
CA ASP A 104 -1.80 -2.22 -16.14
C ASP A 104 -1.86 -1.41 -17.44
N ARG A 105 -0.83 -1.48 -18.28
CA ARG A 105 -0.77 -0.82 -19.59
C ARG A 105 -0.86 -1.88 -20.69
N MET A 106 -1.63 -1.59 -21.75
CA MET A 106 -1.78 -2.53 -22.87
C MET A 106 -0.48 -2.77 -23.64
N LYS A 107 0.40 -1.76 -23.71
CA LYS A 107 1.66 -1.82 -24.46
C LYS A 107 2.91 -1.98 -23.57
N ASP A 108 2.91 -1.39 -22.38
CA ASP A 108 4.08 -1.43 -21.48
C ASP A 108 3.89 -2.41 -20.33
N SER A 109 5.00 -2.87 -19.76
CA SER A 109 4.97 -3.53 -18.46
C SER A 109 4.63 -2.51 -17.36
N ASN A 110 3.77 -2.92 -16.41
CA ASN A 110 3.57 -2.17 -15.18
C ASN A 110 4.95 -1.95 -14.54
N GLN A 111 5.29 -0.79 -14.01
CA GLN A 111 6.56 -0.55 -13.32
C GLN A 111 6.30 -0.40 -11.82
N ILE A 112 7.30 -0.74 -11.00
CA ILE A 112 7.32 -0.43 -9.57
C ILE A 112 8.36 0.65 -9.35
N ILE A 113 7.95 1.74 -8.72
CA ILE A 113 8.82 2.86 -8.40
C ILE A 113 8.93 2.94 -6.89
N LEU A 114 10.15 3.13 -6.39
CA LEU A 114 10.48 3.41 -5.01
C LEU A 114 10.97 4.86 -4.95
N PHE A 115 10.48 5.67 -4.00
CA PHE A 115 10.98 7.02 -3.78
C PHE A 115 11.30 7.24 -2.31
N LYS A 116 12.34 8.03 -2.07
CA LYS A 116 12.78 8.44 -0.73
C LYS A 116 12.27 9.84 -0.46
N LEU A 117 11.78 10.06 0.75
CA LEU A 117 11.51 11.39 1.27
C LEU A 117 12.67 11.86 2.13
N ASP A 118 13.10 13.09 1.92
CA ASP A 118 13.89 13.83 2.89
C ASP A 118 13.03 14.97 3.44
N LYS A 119 12.71 14.90 4.74
CA LYS A 119 11.76 15.79 5.43
C LYS A 119 10.40 15.85 4.70
N ASN A 120 10.17 16.91 3.95
CA ASN A 120 8.92 17.22 3.26
C ASN A 120 9.02 17.17 1.73
N GLN A 121 10.10 16.64 1.15
CA GLN A 121 10.31 16.58 -0.30
C GLN A 121 10.78 15.20 -0.77
N ILE A 122 10.54 14.88 -2.04
CA ILE A 122 11.10 13.68 -2.69
C ILE A 122 12.57 13.96 -2.98
N SER A 123 13.47 13.26 -2.31
CA SER A 123 14.92 13.44 -2.47
C SER A 123 15.51 12.54 -3.55
N ASN A 124 14.97 11.33 -3.71
CA ASN A 124 15.40 10.42 -4.75
C ASN A 124 14.27 9.46 -5.17
N PHE A 125 14.41 8.83 -6.33
CA PHE A 125 13.53 7.76 -6.78
C PHE A 125 14.28 6.72 -7.61
N TYR A 126 13.68 5.53 -7.68
CA TYR A 126 14.25 4.38 -8.34
C TYR A 126 13.18 3.55 -9.05
N ILE A 127 13.48 3.10 -10.26
CA ILE A 127 12.70 2.09 -10.97
C ILE A 127 13.19 0.71 -10.52
N CYS A 128 12.29 -0.08 -9.94
CA CYS A 128 12.63 -1.41 -9.44
C CYS A 128 12.56 -2.44 -10.57
N LYS A 129 13.64 -3.21 -10.75
CA LYS A 129 13.81 -4.21 -11.80
C LYS A 129 13.99 -5.59 -11.20
N TYR A 130 13.24 -6.57 -11.70
CA TYR A 130 13.43 -7.99 -11.45
C TYR A 130 13.12 -8.74 -12.75
N SER A 131 14.08 -9.50 -13.26
CA SER A 131 14.00 -10.14 -14.59
C SER A 131 12.87 -11.16 -14.67
N GLU A 132 12.61 -11.92 -13.61
CA GLU A 132 11.52 -12.90 -13.56
C GLU A 132 10.17 -12.28 -13.13
N ARG A 133 10.04 -10.95 -13.21
CA ARG A 133 8.81 -10.27 -12.81
C ARG A 133 7.68 -10.54 -13.78
N THR A 134 6.53 -10.98 -13.27
CA THR A 134 5.34 -11.12 -14.11
C THR A 134 4.82 -9.73 -14.53
N ARG A 135 4.35 -9.62 -15.77
CA ARG A 135 3.88 -8.35 -16.36
C ARG A 135 2.79 -7.66 -15.51
N ILE A 136 1.94 -8.46 -14.85
CA ILE A 136 0.77 -7.99 -14.11
C ILE A 136 1.03 -7.75 -12.61
N GLU A 137 2.22 -8.07 -12.10
CA GLU A 137 2.54 -7.93 -10.67
C GLU A 137 2.57 -6.46 -10.26
N LYS A 138 1.94 -6.12 -9.14
CA LYS A 138 1.68 -4.73 -8.72
C LYS A 138 2.13 -4.41 -7.31
N ASN A 139 2.25 -5.42 -6.44
CA ASN A 139 2.30 -5.19 -5.01
C ASN A 139 3.58 -5.76 -4.43
N TRP A 140 4.58 -4.89 -4.29
CA TRP A 140 5.83 -5.18 -3.58
C TRP A 140 5.78 -4.55 -2.20
N ALA A 141 6.21 -5.29 -1.17
CA ALA A 141 6.42 -4.74 0.16
C ALA A 141 7.92 -4.72 0.48
N PHE A 142 8.45 -3.52 0.67
CA PHE A 142 9.87 -3.28 0.90
C PHE A 142 10.18 -3.31 2.39
N PHE A 143 11.38 -3.75 2.74
CA PHE A 143 11.87 -3.77 4.12
C PHE A 143 13.40 -3.88 4.15
N ASN A 144 13.99 -3.63 5.30
CA ASN A 144 15.44 -3.67 5.51
C ASN A 144 15.84 -4.86 6.38
N ILE A 145 16.86 -5.61 5.96
CA ILE A 145 17.55 -6.58 6.82
C ILE A 145 19.03 -6.24 6.74
N ASN A 146 19.68 -5.99 7.88
CA ASN A 146 21.13 -5.74 7.94
C ASN A 146 21.62 -4.66 6.96
N ASN A 147 20.86 -3.56 6.81
CA ASN A 147 21.13 -2.47 5.86
C ASN A 147 21.04 -2.85 4.37
N GLU A 148 20.52 -4.03 4.05
CA GLU A 148 20.16 -4.43 2.69
C GLU A 148 18.67 -4.24 2.44
N LEU A 149 18.33 -3.67 1.28
CA LEU A 149 16.96 -3.53 0.84
C LEU A 149 16.44 -4.87 0.30
N HIS A 150 15.34 -5.32 0.90
CA HIS A 150 14.60 -6.53 0.54
C HIS A 150 13.18 -6.21 0.10
N VAL A 151 12.58 -7.18 -0.61
CA VAL A 151 11.19 -7.09 -1.06
C VAL A 151 10.48 -8.42 -0.82
N LEU A 152 9.33 -8.36 -0.16
CA LEU A 152 8.35 -9.43 -0.19
C LEU A 152 7.64 -9.31 -1.53
N TYR A 153 7.92 -10.25 -2.44
CA TYR A 153 7.53 -10.20 -3.84
C TYR A 153 6.24 -10.99 -4.11
N SER A 154 6.13 -12.18 -3.53
CA SER A 154 4.99 -13.06 -3.72
C SER A 154 4.65 -13.82 -2.43
N LEU A 155 3.39 -14.25 -2.31
CA LEU A 155 2.90 -15.15 -1.27
C LEU A 155 2.54 -16.54 -1.83
N SER A 156 2.73 -16.75 -3.13
CA SER A 156 2.34 -17.96 -3.84
C SER A 156 3.22 -18.17 -5.08
N PRO A 157 4.41 -18.79 -4.94
CA PRO A 157 5.04 -19.19 -3.67
C PRO A 157 5.52 -17.99 -2.85
N LEU A 158 5.81 -18.19 -1.57
CA LEU A 158 6.43 -17.15 -0.75
C LEU A 158 7.81 -16.83 -1.34
N THR A 159 7.99 -15.62 -1.85
CA THR A 159 9.23 -15.21 -2.51
C THR A 159 9.72 -13.89 -1.94
N ILE A 160 11.00 -13.85 -1.57
CA ILE A 160 11.71 -12.64 -1.13
C ILE A 160 12.85 -12.35 -2.08
N LEU A 161 12.94 -11.09 -2.49
CA LEU A 161 14.02 -10.57 -3.29
C LEU A 161 15.01 -9.79 -2.42
N LYS A 162 16.24 -9.68 -2.90
CA LYS A 162 17.24 -8.77 -2.36
C LYS A 162 17.82 -7.91 -3.45
N THR A 163 18.24 -6.72 -3.08
CA THR A 163 18.91 -5.79 -3.99
C THR A 163 20.28 -6.36 -4.39
N THR A 164 20.69 -6.13 -5.64
CA THR A 164 22.03 -6.47 -6.13
C THR A 164 22.83 -5.23 -6.43
N ASN A 165 22.26 -4.35 -7.27
CA ASN A 165 22.94 -3.18 -7.80
C ASN A 165 21.97 -1.99 -7.85
N VAL A 166 22.54 -0.80 -7.78
CA VAL A 166 21.86 0.48 -8.03
C VAL A 166 22.63 1.19 -9.14
N ILE A 167 21.99 1.40 -10.29
CA ILE A 167 22.61 1.99 -11.49
C ILE A 167 21.59 2.96 -12.10
N ASP A 168 21.94 4.22 -12.30
CA ASP A 168 21.12 5.23 -13.00
C ASP A 168 19.64 5.24 -12.59
N ASN A 169 19.36 5.41 -11.29
CA ASN A 169 18.00 5.36 -10.73
C ASN A 169 17.24 4.05 -11.00
N ASN A 170 17.94 2.95 -11.29
CA ASN A 170 17.38 1.62 -11.31
C ASN A 170 17.92 0.81 -10.13
N ILE A 171 17.03 0.12 -9.43
CA ILE A 171 17.41 -0.86 -8.41
C ILE A 171 17.12 -2.23 -9.00
N VAL A 172 18.17 -3.04 -9.12
CA VAL A 172 18.07 -4.42 -9.59
C VAL A 172 17.92 -5.35 -8.40
N PHE A 173 16.93 -6.24 -8.49
CA PHE A 173 16.63 -7.25 -7.49
C PHE A 173 16.94 -8.64 -8.04
N LYS A 174 17.37 -9.55 -7.16
CA LYS A 174 17.43 -10.99 -7.41
C LYS A 174 16.68 -11.77 -6.34
N LYS A 175 16.21 -12.96 -6.71
CA LYS A 175 15.59 -13.91 -5.78
C LYS A 175 16.58 -14.30 -4.69
N LYS A 176 16.22 -14.06 -3.42
CA LYS A 176 17.00 -14.46 -2.24
C LYS A 176 16.43 -15.72 -1.60
N PHE A 177 15.12 -15.85 -1.59
CA PHE A 177 14.41 -16.96 -0.97
C PHE A 177 13.12 -17.24 -1.74
N SER A 178 12.78 -18.51 -1.90
CA SER A 178 11.48 -18.98 -2.35
C SER A 178 11.12 -20.27 -1.62
N ASP A 179 9.87 -20.40 -1.20
CA ASP A 179 9.35 -21.62 -0.57
C ASP A 179 8.03 -22.03 -1.23
N GLU A 180 8.11 -23.08 -2.04
CA GLU A 180 6.97 -23.66 -2.77
C GLU A 180 5.91 -24.26 -1.84
N ASN A 181 6.28 -24.64 -0.62
CA ASN A 181 5.34 -25.17 0.38
C ASN A 181 4.50 -24.04 0.99
N GLN A 182 4.96 -22.80 0.93
CA GLN A 182 4.22 -21.62 1.39
C GLN A 182 3.46 -20.98 0.24
N ASN A 183 2.33 -21.58 -0.10
CA ASN A 183 1.52 -21.18 -1.25
C ASN A 183 0.13 -20.65 -0.84
N PHE A 184 0.04 -19.35 -0.58
CA PHE A 184 -1.20 -18.67 -0.23
C PHE A 184 -1.99 -18.29 -1.50
N LYS A 185 -2.61 -19.30 -2.14
CA LYS A 185 -3.40 -19.10 -3.36
C LYS A 185 -4.46 -18.00 -3.20
N ASN A 186 -4.58 -17.17 -4.25
CA ASN A 186 -5.48 -16.02 -4.32
C ASN A 186 -5.22 -14.94 -3.27
N TYR A 187 -4.03 -14.87 -2.67
CA TYR A 187 -3.62 -13.70 -1.91
C TYR A 187 -2.69 -12.81 -2.75
N SER A 188 -2.74 -11.51 -2.49
CA SER A 188 -1.68 -10.57 -2.88
C SER A 188 -1.31 -9.71 -1.70
N ILE A 189 -0.10 -9.19 -1.68
CA ILE A 189 0.33 -8.20 -0.71
C ILE A 189 -0.55 -6.96 -0.87
N GLY A 190 -1.06 -6.41 0.23
CA GLY A 190 -1.90 -5.22 0.23
C GLY A 190 -1.17 -3.99 0.76
N THR A 191 -0.50 -4.14 1.91
CA THR A 191 0.23 -3.05 2.57
C THR A 191 1.75 -3.28 2.50
N GLN A 192 2.50 -2.24 2.86
CA GLN A 192 3.90 -2.40 3.27
C GLN A 192 3.99 -3.18 4.59
N LEU A 193 5.20 -3.58 4.96
CA LEU A 193 5.45 -4.30 6.20
C LEU A 193 5.52 -3.32 7.37
N LEU A 194 4.89 -3.68 8.48
CA LEU A 194 5.05 -3.04 9.78
C LEU A 194 5.89 -3.94 10.68
N GLU A 195 7.04 -3.46 11.12
CA GLU A 195 7.89 -4.18 12.06
C GLU A 195 7.41 -4.01 13.51
N LEU A 196 7.14 -5.12 14.20
CA LEU A 196 6.78 -5.17 15.61
C LEU A 196 7.30 -6.47 16.24
N ASN A 197 7.89 -6.38 17.44
CA ASN A 197 8.31 -7.55 18.23
C ASN A 197 9.13 -8.57 17.42
N ASP A 198 10.13 -8.08 16.69
CA ASP A 198 11.01 -8.86 15.81
C ASP A 198 10.32 -9.62 14.66
N LYS A 199 9.12 -9.19 14.27
CA LYS A 199 8.38 -9.75 13.15
C LYS A 199 7.86 -8.65 12.24
N TYR A 200 7.52 -9.02 11.01
CA TYR A 200 6.81 -8.15 10.11
C TYR A 200 5.33 -8.51 10.06
N TYR A 201 4.48 -7.49 10.07
CA TYR A 201 3.03 -7.60 9.96
C TYR A 201 2.55 -6.84 8.74
N PHE A 202 1.62 -7.41 7.98
CA PHE A 202 1.05 -6.75 6.81
C PHE A 202 -0.35 -7.27 6.53
N ILE A 203 -1.14 -6.48 5.81
CA ILE A 203 -2.44 -6.94 5.33
C ILE A 203 -2.28 -7.45 3.90
N ALA A 204 -2.56 -8.73 3.68
CA ALA A 204 -2.73 -9.29 2.35
C ALA A 204 -4.20 -9.15 1.91
N HIS A 205 -4.43 -9.01 0.62
CA HIS A 205 -5.78 -9.08 0.05
C HIS A 205 -6.10 -10.50 -0.39
N LYS A 206 -7.12 -11.12 0.21
CA LYS A 206 -7.76 -12.31 -0.34
C LYS A 206 -8.62 -11.91 -1.52
N LYS A 207 -8.30 -12.45 -2.69
CA LYS A 207 -9.07 -12.34 -3.93
C LYS A 207 -10.08 -13.48 -3.97
N ILE A 208 -11.35 -13.14 -4.12
CA ILE A 208 -12.43 -14.08 -4.39
C ILE A 208 -12.95 -13.77 -5.79
N PHE A 209 -13.10 -14.79 -6.62
CA PHE A 209 -13.53 -14.64 -8.01
C PHE A 209 -14.94 -15.20 -8.17
N PHE A 210 -15.81 -14.43 -8.81
CA PHE A 210 -17.14 -14.87 -9.23
C PHE A 210 -17.46 -14.30 -10.60
N ARG A 211 -17.76 -15.16 -11.59
CA ARG A 211 -18.04 -14.78 -12.99
C ARG A 211 -17.03 -13.77 -13.56
N LYS A 212 -15.73 -14.04 -13.43
CA LYS A 212 -14.59 -13.17 -13.86
C LYS A 212 -14.50 -11.81 -13.14
N ARG A 213 -15.37 -11.52 -12.17
CA ARG A 213 -15.30 -10.34 -11.30
C ARG A 213 -14.61 -10.71 -9.98
N ARG A 214 -14.07 -9.68 -9.32
CA ARG A 214 -13.20 -9.84 -8.15
C ARG A 214 -13.79 -9.17 -6.93
N LEU A 215 -13.65 -9.83 -5.78
CA LEU A 215 -13.90 -9.29 -4.47
C LEU A 215 -12.60 -9.35 -3.66
N TYR A 216 -12.29 -8.29 -2.93
CA TYR A 216 -11.07 -8.20 -2.12
C TYR A 216 -11.41 -8.00 -0.64
N LEU A 217 -10.88 -8.90 0.19
CA LEU A 217 -10.94 -8.84 1.65
C LEU A 217 -9.53 -8.69 2.21
N GLY A 218 -9.36 -7.98 3.32
CA GLY A 218 -8.07 -7.97 4.03
C GLY A 218 -7.90 -9.22 4.89
N ARG A 219 -6.65 -9.63 5.09
CA ARG A 219 -6.26 -10.62 6.09
C ARG A 219 -4.90 -10.23 6.66
N LEU A 220 -4.76 -10.23 7.98
CA LEU A 220 -3.46 -10.00 8.61
C LEU A 220 -2.55 -11.21 8.33
N PHE A 221 -1.33 -10.91 7.94
CA PHE A 221 -0.23 -11.85 7.86
C PHE A 221 0.89 -11.42 8.80
N GLU A 222 1.59 -12.43 9.30
CA GLU A 222 2.86 -12.30 9.99
C GLU A 222 3.95 -12.91 9.09
N LEU A 223 5.11 -12.28 9.02
CA LEU A 223 6.30 -12.78 8.34
C LEU A 223 7.44 -12.81 9.35
N THR A 224 7.98 -14.01 9.60
CA THR A 224 9.17 -14.17 10.45
C THR A 224 10.42 -13.72 9.72
N LYS A 225 11.39 -13.19 10.48
CA LYS A 225 12.72 -12.88 9.98
C LYS A 225 13.62 -14.13 9.96
N GLY A 226 14.80 -13.99 9.39
CA GLY A 226 15.85 -15.01 9.38
C GLY A 226 16.09 -15.64 8.01
N ALA A 227 16.92 -16.69 7.98
CA ALA A 227 17.31 -17.39 6.76
C ALA A 227 16.15 -18.14 6.08
N HIS A 228 15.17 -18.59 6.87
CA HIS A 228 13.99 -19.32 6.43
C HIS A 228 12.71 -18.59 6.86
N PRO A 229 12.40 -17.44 6.22
CA PRO A 229 11.24 -16.65 6.58
C PRO A 229 9.94 -17.40 6.30
N LYS A 230 8.98 -17.27 7.21
CA LYS A 230 7.67 -17.93 7.16
C LYS A 230 6.56 -16.90 7.23
N ALA A 231 5.67 -16.93 6.24
CA ALA A 231 4.44 -16.17 6.23
C ALA A 231 3.32 -16.99 6.89
N THR A 232 2.58 -16.38 7.81
CA THR A 232 1.46 -17.02 8.51
C THR A 232 0.21 -16.15 8.42
N ALA A 233 -0.86 -16.71 7.84
CA ALA A 233 -2.14 -16.02 7.66
C ALA A 233 -3.00 -16.12 8.92
N LYS A 234 -3.23 -15.01 9.61
CA LYS A 234 -4.01 -14.95 10.85
C LYS A 234 -5.50 -15.21 10.57
N PRO A 235 -6.28 -15.77 11.50
CA PRO A 235 -7.62 -16.31 11.20
C PRO A 235 -8.69 -15.24 10.85
N LEU A 236 -8.45 -13.99 11.22
CA LEU A 236 -9.43 -12.91 11.09
C LEU A 236 -9.38 -12.25 9.71
N MET A 237 -10.52 -12.25 9.02
CA MET A 237 -10.72 -11.47 7.79
C MET A 237 -11.17 -10.05 8.13
N LEU A 238 -10.74 -9.07 7.33
CA LEU A 238 -11.03 -7.66 7.52
C LEU A 238 -11.84 -7.12 6.35
N ILE A 239 -12.92 -6.41 6.67
CA ILE A 239 -13.77 -5.70 5.71
C ILE A 239 -14.14 -4.33 6.24
N HIS A 240 -14.51 -3.40 5.36
CA HIS A 240 -15.15 -2.17 5.81
C HIS A 240 -16.51 -2.47 6.48
N SER A 241 -17.49 -2.95 5.71
CA SER A 241 -18.82 -3.34 6.21
C SER A 241 -19.44 -4.43 5.33
N LEU A 242 -20.48 -5.13 5.82
CA LEU A 242 -21.22 -6.10 4.99
C LEU A 242 -21.87 -5.42 3.78
N LYS A 243 -22.45 -4.22 3.98
CA LYS A 243 -23.02 -3.40 2.90
C LYS A 243 -22.00 -3.14 1.79
N SER A 244 -20.76 -2.78 2.15
CA SER A 244 -19.71 -2.51 1.15
C SER A 244 -19.34 -3.73 0.30
N LEU A 245 -19.58 -4.97 0.80
CA LEU A 245 -19.30 -6.20 0.05
C LEU A 245 -20.26 -6.41 -1.13
N LEU A 246 -21.45 -5.81 -1.08
CA LEU A 246 -22.41 -5.82 -2.18
C LEU A 246 -21.92 -4.92 -3.34
N GLY A 247 -20.92 -4.08 -3.09
CA GLY A 247 -20.35 -3.17 -4.07
C GLY A 247 -21.11 -1.85 -4.16
N GLU A 248 -20.79 -1.11 -5.21
CA GLU A 248 -21.37 0.20 -5.55
C GLU A 248 -21.89 0.16 -6.99
N LYS A 249 -22.88 1.03 -7.28
CA LYS A 249 -23.45 1.17 -8.63
C LYS A 249 -22.41 1.73 -9.61
N PHE A 250 -21.73 2.81 -9.21
CA PHE A 250 -20.60 3.38 -9.94
C PHE A 250 -19.29 2.74 -9.47
N LYS A 251 -18.37 2.44 -10.39
CA LYS A 251 -17.02 1.92 -10.10
C LYS A 251 -16.06 2.29 -11.22
N PHE A 252 -14.86 2.74 -10.86
CA PHE A 252 -13.77 2.91 -11.84
C PHE A 252 -13.32 1.56 -12.43
N ASN A 253 -13.32 0.51 -11.62
CA ASN A 253 -12.95 -0.83 -12.05
C ASN A 253 -14.20 -1.70 -12.27
N LYS A 254 -14.66 -1.81 -13.53
CA LYS A 254 -15.83 -2.63 -13.91
C LYS A 254 -15.68 -4.13 -13.58
N LYS A 255 -14.46 -4.63 -13.35
CA LYS A 255 -14.20 -6.03 -12.95
C LYS A 255 -14.30 -6.24 -11.43
N LEU A 256 -14.66 -5.21 -10.66
CA LEU A 256 -14.75 -5.26 -9.21
C LEU A 256 -16.21 -5.49 -8.75
N ILE A 257 -16.43 -6.52 -7.94
CA ILE A 257 -17.66 -6.70 -7.16
C ILE A 257 -17.60 -5.73 -5.98
N SER A 258 -16.60 -5.90 -5.12
CA SER A 258 -16.33 -5.03 -3.97
C SER A 258 -14.88 -5.15 -3.50
N CYS A 259 -14.41 -4.13 -2.78
CA CYS A 259 -13.04 -4.05 -2.32
C CYS A 259 -12.95 -3.34 -0.97
N THR A 260 -12.31 -3.98 0.01
CA THR A 260 -11.63 -3.25 1.08
C THR A 260 -10.14 -3.24 0.76
N TYR A 261 -9.68 -2.22 0.03
CA TYR A 261 -8.31 -2.15 -0.50
C TYR A 261 -7.36 -1.59 0.56
N PHE A 262 -6.72 -2.45 1.34
CA PHE A 262 -5.68 -2.02 2.28
C PHE A 262 -4.42 -1.55 1.54
N SER A 263 -3.96 -0.35 1.88
CA SER A 263 -2.79 0.31 1.27
C SER A 263 -1.79 0.83 2.30
N GLY A 264 -2.15 0.87 3.59
CA GLY A 264 -1.23 1.23 4.67
C GLY A 264 -1.51 0.45 5.96
N ILE A 265 -0.43 0.17 6.69
CA ILE A 265 -0.43 -0.29 8.07
C ILE A 265 0.70 0.46 8.78
N SER A 266 0.40 1.10 9.91
CA SER A 266 1.40 1.86 10.67
C SER A 266 1.15 1.78 12.17
N LYS A 267 2.22 1.86 12.96
CA LYS A 267 2.15 1.89 14.43
C LYS A 267 1.61 3.24 14.88
N TYR A 268 0.73 3.23 15.86
CA TYR A 268 0.21 4.43 16.50
C TYR A 268 0.01 4.18 18.00
N LYS A 269 0.99 4.59 18.81
CA LYS A 269 1.04 4.28 20.25
C LYS A 269 1.00 2.75 20.46
N ASP A 270 0.05 2.27 21.26
CA ASP A 270 -0.30 0.87 21.54
C ASP A 270 -1.24 0.24 20.49
N LYS A 271 -1.57 1.00 19.43
CA LYS A 271 -2.53 0.65 18.39
C LYS A 271 -1.85 0.61 17.02
N ILE A 272 -2.61 0.19 16.02
CA ILE A 272 -2.22 0.35 14.62
C ILE A 272 -3.28 1.17 13.88
N ILE A 273 -2.83 1.86 12.84
CA ILE A 273 -3.69 2.52 11.86
C ILE A 273 -3.69 1.64 10.60
N LEU A 274 -4.88 1.26 10.15
CA LEU A 274 -5.10 0.64 8.86
C LEU A 274 -5.65 1.68 7.89
N SER A 275 -4.93 1.88 6.79
CA SER A 275 -5.34 2.76 5.70
C SER A 275 -5.90 1.94 4.57
N TYR A 276 -7.14 2.21 4.16
CA TYR A 276 -7.77 1.44 3.10
C TYR A 276 -8.81 2.22 2.30
N GLY A 277 -8.95 1.82 1.03
CA GLY A 277 -10.03 2.23 0.14
C GLY A 277 -11.26 1.33 0.26
N ILE A 278 -12.41 1.87 -0.09
CA ILE A 278 -13.70 1.19 -0.10
C ILE A 278 -14.24 1.30 -1.53
N ASN A 279 -14.28 0.16 -2.22
CA ASN A 279 -14.79 0.00 -3.58
C ASN A 279 -14.15 0.93 -4.64
N ASP A 280 -12.91 1.38 -4.41
CA ASP A 280 -12.20 2.39 -5.22
C ASP A 280 -12.91 3.77 -5.28
N LEU A 281 -13.78 4.10 -4.32
CA LEU A 281 -14.54 5.36 -4.32
C LEU A 281 -14.38 6.17 -3.04
N LYS A 282 -14.25 5.49 -1.90
CA LYS A 282 -14.14 6.08 -0.56
C LYS A 282 -12.89 5.56 0.13
N TRP A 283 -12.59 6.13 1.29
CA TRP A 283 -11.43 5.76 2.08
C TRP A 283 -11.74 5.78 3.57
N LYS A 284 -10.86 5.17 4.36
CA LYS A 284 -10.84 5.32 5.82
C LYS A 284 -9.44 5.06 6.38
N LEU A 285 -9.11 5.75 7.46
CA LEU A 285 -7.98 5.46 8.35
C LEU A 285 -8.53 4.93 9.67
N ALA A 286 -8.51 3.61 9.86
CA ALA A 286 -9.06 2.96 11.04
C ALA A 286 -8.00 2.77 12.12
N ILE A 287 -8.26 3.29 13.33
CA ILE A 287 -7.47 2.99 14.52
C ILE A 287 -8.03 1.72 15.17
N ILE A 288 -7.16 0.75 15.41
CA ILE A 288 -7.53 -0.53 16.02
C ILE A 288 -6.47 -0.98 17.03
N LYS A 289 -6.92 -1.63 18.11
CA LYS A 289 -6.00 -2.30 19.04
C LYS A 289 -5.39 -3.53 18.38
N PHE A 290 -4.08 -3.70 18.58
CA PHE A 290 -3.37 -4.91 18.19
C PHE A 290 -3.60 -5.96 19.28
N GLU A 291 -4.65 -6.76 19.13
CA GLU A 291 -5.08 -7.73 20.16
C GLU A 291 -4.46 -9.10 19.91
N LYS A 292 -4.32 -9.94 20.95
CA LYS A 292 -3.92 -11.36 20.81
C LYS A 292 -4.77 -12.13 19.81
N ARG A 293 -6.03 -11.74 19.58
CA ARG A 293 -6.92 -12.39 18.57
C ARG A 293 -6.48 -12.14 17.12
N TRP A 294 -5.56 -11.19 16.90
CA TRP A 294 -4.86 -11.00 15.63
C TRP A 294 -3.64 -11.91 15.51
N LEU A 295 -3.09 -12.38 16.63
CA LEU A 295 -1.95 -13.30 16.69
C LEU A 295 -2.42 -14.75 16.52
#